data_AF-A0A0D2XMH9-F1
#
_entry.id   AF-A0A0D2XMH9-F1
#
_cell.length_a   1.000
_cell.length_b   1.000
_cell.length_c   1.000
_cell.angle_alpha   90.00
_cell.angle_beta   90.00
_cell.angle_gamma   90.00
#
_symmetry.space_group_name_H-M   'P 1'
#
loop_
_entity.id
_entity.type
_entity.pdbx_description
1 polymer ?
#
loop_
_entity_poly.entity_id
_entity_poly.type
_entity_poly.pdbx_seq_one_letter_code
_entity_poly.pdbx_strand_id
1 'polypeptide(L)'
;MSAADADENPADIDNVDDLMRALRQARIDREKLDAVNNYMEHATDLQNLQHEMHEIMSLFVFQQSRRILLSRLMEIHDETTTQMKKTNTSELRERNQALKDAVHHADEEVRKLAYWSDVKQMAESGEAKEAVKEDKGWDESWEGVDQSGGAHPMREKAMVNGKKEASET
;
A
#
# COMPACT_ATOMS: atom_id res chain seq x y z
N MET A 1 2.08 1.42 -47.33
CA MET A 1 1.38 0.68 -46.25
C MET A 1 2.36 0.57 -45.11
N SER A 2 2.22 1.39 -44.07
CA SER A 2 3.04 1.27 -42.85
C SER A 2 2.24 0.41 -41.88
N ALA A 3 2.72 -0.80 -41.64
CA ALA A 3 2.20 -1.70 -40.63
C ALA A 3 3.14 -1.57 -39.42
N ALA A 4 2.79 -0.72 -38.46
CA ALA A 4 3.39 -0.72 -37.12
C ALA A 4 2.56 0.12 -36.13
N ASP A 5 1.23 0.09 -36.24
CA ASP A 5 0.36 0.36 -35.10
C ASP A 5 -0.08 -1.01 -34.56
N ALA A 6 0.90 -1.79 -34.08
CA ALA A 6 0.60 -2.96 -33.28
C ALA A 6 0.33 -2.44 -31.87
N ASP A 7 -0.96 -2.37 -31.54
CA ASP A 7 -1.54 -2.22 -30.21
C ASP A 7 -0.52 -2.53 -29.09
N GLU A 8 0.13 -1.50 -28.55
CA GLU A 8 1.14 -1.60 -27.49
C GLU A 8 0.48 -1.84 -26.13
N ASN A 9 -0.35 -2.88 -26.02
CA ASN A 9 -0.71 -3.37 -24.69
C ASN A 9 0.48 -4.15 -24.14
N PRO A 10 0.99 -3.81 -22.95
CA PRO A 10 2.04 -4.59 -22.32
C PRO A 10 1.54 -6.03 -22.15
N ALA A 11 2.40 -7.01 -22.46
CA ALA A 11 2.06 -8.41 -22.32
C ALA A 11 1.67 -8.75 -20.87
N ASP A 12 0.68 -9.63 -20.70
CA ASP A 12 0.23 -10.09 -19.38
C ASP A 12 1.39 -10.74 -18.61
N ILE A 13 1.55 -10.34 -17.36
CA ILE A 13 2.53 -10.83 -16.41
C ILE A 13 1.82 -11.85 -15.53
N ASP A 14 2.02 -13.13 -15.79
CA ASP A 14 1.28 -14.20 -15.10
C ASP A 14 2.12 -14.95 -14.04
N ASN A 15 3.39 -14.60 -13.90
CA ASN A 15 4.33 -15.22 -12.97
C ASN A 15 5.26 -14.20 -12.27
N VAL A 16 5.74 -14.56 -11.09
CA VAL A 16 6.56 -13.66 -10.25
C VAL A 16 7.90 -13.30 -10.90
N ASP A 17 8.51 -14.21 -11.66
CA ASP A 17 9.82 -13.96 -12.30
C ASP A 17 9.73 -12.88 -13.38
N ASP A 18 8.66 -12.91 -14.17
CA ASP A 18 8.37 -11.88 -15.18
C ASP A 18 7.99 -10.55 -14.54
N LEU A 19 7.27 -10.56 -13.41
CA LEU A 19 7.04 -9.35 -12.61
C LEU A 19 8.38 -8.74 -12.17
N MET A 20 9.27 -9.54 -11.59
CA MET A 20 10.58 -9.08 -11.13
C MET A 20 11.45 -8.53 -12.26
N ARG A 21 11.35 -9.12 -13.46
CA ARG A 21 12.00 -8.59 -14.66
C ARG A 21 11.42 -7.23 -15.07
N ALA A 22 10.09 -7.11 -15.11
CA ALA A 22 9.40 -5.87 -15.46
C ALA A 22 9.75 -4.74 -14.48
N LEU A 23 9.74 -5.01 -13.17
CA LEU A 23 10.08 -4.04 -12.13
C LEU A 23 11.50 -3.50 -12.25
N ARG A 24 12.48 -4.36 -12.58
CA ARG A 24 13.87 -3.95 -12.78
C ARG A 24 14.08 -3.14 -14.07
N GLN A 25 13.22 -3.32 -15.07
CA GLN A 25 13.29 -2.58 -16.34
C GLN A 25 12.52 -1.24 -16.28
N ALA A 26 11.50 -1.16 -15.43
CA ALA A 26 10.67 0.03 -15.26
C ALA A 26 11.49 1.24 -14.78
N ARG A 27 11.38 2.34 -15.52
CA ARG A 27 12.17 3.56 -15.29
C ARG A 27 11.65 4.37 -14.12
N ILE A 28 10.34 4.34 -13.90
CA ILE A 28 9.68 5.13 -12.85
C ILE A 28 8.76 4.26 -12.01
N ASP A 29 8.46 4.71 -10.80
CA ASP A 29 7.60 3.98 -9.87
C ASP A 29 6.17 3.78 -10.40
N ARG A 30 5.69 4.69 -11.24
CA ARG A 30 4.37 4.55 -11.87
C ARG A 30 4.30 3.28 -12.74
N GLU A 31 5.29 3.07 -13.60
CA GLU A 31 5.38 1.85 -14.43
C GLU A 31 5.52 0.59 -13.57
N LYS A 32 6.19 0.68 -12.41
CA LYS A 32 6.27 -0.42 -11.45
C LYS A 32 4.92 -0.78 -10.85
N LEU A 33 4.14 0.23 -10.45
CA LEU A 33 2.76 0.02 -9.97
C LEU A 33 1.90 -0.62 -11.07
N ASP A 34 2.02 -0.14 -12.30
CA ASP A 34 1.28 -0.69 -13.44
C ASP A 34 1.65 -2.17 -13.69
N ALA A 35 2.94 -2.53 -13.62
CA ALA A 35 3.39 -3.91 -13.73
C ALA A 35 2.88 -4.81 -12.59
N VAL A 36 2.86 -4.31 -11.35
CA VAL A 36 2.28 -5.07 -10.23
C VAL A 36 0.78 -5.26 -10.42
N ASN A 37 0.03 -4.23 -10.86
CA ASN A 37 -1.41 -4.35 -11.10
C ASN A 37 -1.71 -5.40 -12.18
N ASN A 38 -0.96 -5.37 -13.28
CA ASN A 38 -1.09 -6.39 -14.33
C ASN A 38 -0.80 -7.80 -13.78
N TYR A 39 0.26 -7.96 -12.98
CA TYR A 39 0.51 -9.23 -12.29
C TYR A 39 -0.64 -9.65 -11.37
N MET A 40 -1.22 -8.74 -10.58
CA MET A 40 -2.35 -9.07 -9.73
C MET A 40 -3.54 -9.59 -10.53
N GLU A 41 -3.82 -9.03 -11.70
CA GLU A 41 -4.93 -9.43 -12.55
C GLU A 41 -4.72 -10.82 -13.17
N HIS A 42 -3.48 -11.20 -13.48
CA HIS A 42 -3.17 -12.39 -14.28
C HIS A 42 -2.38 -13.48 -13.56
N ALA A 43 -1.88 -13.23 -12.34
CA ALA A 43 -0.99 -14.13 -11.61
C ALA A 43 -1.56 -15.54 -11.46
N THR A 44 -0.75 -16.52 -11.87
CA THR A 44 -0.98 -17.95 -11.65
C THR A 44 -0.24 -18.49 -10.44
N ASP A 45 0.77 -17.76 -9.94
CA ASP A 45 1.67 -18.17 -8.87
C ASP A 45 1.73 -17.15 -7.72
N LEU A 46 0.60 -16.47 -7.46
CA LEU A 46 0.48 -15.36 -6.51
C LEU A 46 1.09 -15.65 -5.13
N GLN A 47 1.07 -16.90 -4.66
CA GLN A 47 1.69 -17.33 -3.41
C GLN A 47 3.19 -17.00 -3.31
N ASN A 48 3.89 -16.89 -4.44
CA ASN A 48 5.33 -16.59 -4.50
C ASN A 48 5.62 -15.12 -4.21
N LEU A 49 4.63 -14.23 -4.37
CA LEU A 49 4.80 -12.79 -4.23
C LEU A 49 5.33 -12.40 -2.84
N GLN A 50 4.90 -13.10 -1.79
CA GLN A 50 5.33 -12.82 -0.42
C GLN A 50 6.85 -12.94 -0.24
N HIS A 51 7.49 -13.86 -0.96
CA HIS A 51 8.92 -14.12 -0.86
C HIS A 51 9.75 -13.01 -1.52
N GLU A 52 9.21 -12.40 -2.57
CA GLU A 52 9.85 -11.28 -3.29
C GLU A 52 9.48 -9.91 -2.72
N MET A 53 8.55 -9.83 -1.75
CA MET A 53 7.99 -8.57 -1.28
C MET A 53 9.04 -7.56 -0.81
N HIS A 54 10.06 -8.04 -0.10
CA HIS A 54 11.19 -7.19 0.32
C HIS A 54 11.90 -6.55 -0.88
N GLU A 55 12.25 -7.34 -1.90
CA GLU A 55 12.92 -6.83 -3.10
C GLU A 55 11.99 -5.94 -3.92
N ILE A 56 10.71 -6.30 -4.07
CA ILE A 56 9.72 -5.47 -4.75
C ILE A 56 9.66 -4.08 -4.10
N MET A 57 9.56 -4.02 -2.77
CA MET A 57 9.53 -2.77 -2.03
C MET A 57 10.84 -1.98 -2.13
N SER A 58 11.99 -2.67 -2.26
CA SER A 58 13.32 -2.06 -2.43
C SER A 58 13.45 -1.35 -3.79
N LEU A 59 12.79 -1.86 -4.84
CA LEU A 59 12.82 -1.31 -6.19
C LEU A 59 12.04 0.01 -6.35
N PHE A 60 11.13 0.33 -5.42
CA PHE A 60 10.44 1.61 -5.40
C PHE A 60 11.35 2.73 -4.90
N VAL A 61 11.40 3.85 -5.62
CA VAL A 61 12.21 5.00 -5.21
C VAL A 61 11.48 5.79 -4.12
N PHE A 62 10.18 6.01 -4.28
CA PHE A 62 9.39 6.86 -3.39
C PHE A 62 8.63 6.05 -2.34
N GLN A 63 8.66 6.55 -1.10
CA GLN A 63 7.89 5.98 0.01
C GLN A 63 6.38 5.97 -0.27
N GLN A 64 5.86 6.99 -0.96
CA GLN A 64 4.43 7.02 -1.30
C GLN A 64 4.05 5.90 -2.27
N SER A 65 4.92 5.53 -3.21
CA SER A 65 4.66 4.41 -4.13
C SER A 65 4.54 3.09 -3.39
N ARG A 66 5.40 2.83 -2.38
CA ARG A 66 5.30 1.65 -1.52
C ARG A 66 3.97 1.58 -0.77
N ARG A 67 3.51 2.73 -0.24
CA ARG A 67 2.20 2.83 0.43
C ARG A 67 1.05 2.58 -0.54
N ILE A 68 1.14 3.09 -1.77
CA ILE A 68 0.15 2.83 -2.82
C ILE A 68 0.08 1.32 -3.13
N LEU A 69 1.23 0.65 -3.29
CA LEU A 69 1.27 -0.80 -3.48
C LEU A 69 0.58 -1.55 -2.34
N LEU A 70 0.93 -1.24 -1.08
CA LEU A 70 0.27 -1.85 0.08
C LEU A 70 -1.25 -1.63 0.05
N SER A 71 -1.71 -0.40 -0.20
CA SER A 71 -3.15 -0.12 -0.31
C SER A 71 -3.82 -0.93 -1.41
N ARG A 72 -3.17 -1.14 -2.57
CA ARG A 72 -3.72 -2.00 -3.64
C ARG A 72 -3.81 -3.47 -3.25
N LEU A 73 -2.81 -4.00 -2.56
CA LEU A 73 -2.86 -5.37 -2.04
C LEU A 73 -4.03 -5.56 -1.07
N MET A 74 -4.26 -4.58 -0.18
CA MET A 74 -5.39 -4.59 0.75
C MET A 74 -6.75 -4.53 0.02
N GLU A 75 -6.90 -3.62 -0.95
CA GLU A 75 -8.12 -3.50 -1.76
C GLU A 75 -8.46 -4.83 -2.46
N ILE A 76 -7.48 -5.45 -3.14
CA ILE A 76 -7.68 -6.73 -3.85
C ILE A 76 -7.95 -7.88 -2.87
N HIS A 77 -7.30 -7.89 -1.71
CA HIS A 77 -7.57 -8.86 -0.65
C HIS A 77 -9.02 -8.76 -0.16
N ASP A 78 -9.53 -7.55 0.09
CA ASP A 78 -10.88 -7.33 0.62
C ASP A 78 -11.96 -7.69 -0.42
N GLU A 79 -11.71 -7.37 -1.70
CA GLU A 79 -12.54 -7.81 -2.82
C GLU A 79 -12.56 -9.34 -2.93
N THR A 80 -11.40 -9.99 -2.87
CA THR A 80 -11.27 -11.44 -2.95
C THR A 80 -11.95 -12.11 -1.75
N THR A 81 -11.82 -11.55 -0.54
CA THR A 81 -12.50 -12.01 0.68
C THR A 81 -14.01 -11.95 0.50
N THR A 82 -14.52 -10.85 -0.07
CA THR A 82 -15.95 -10.67 -0.36
C THR A 82 -16.46 -11.68 -1.39
N GLN A 83 -15.67 -11.98 -2.42
CA GLN A 83 -16.01 -13.00 -3.40
C GLN A 83 -15.97 -14.41 -2.80
N MET A 84 -14.95 -14.73 -2.01
CA MET A 84 -14.82 -16.00 -1.29
C MET A 84 -16.01 -16.26 -0.37
N LYS A 85 -16.50 -15.24 0.35
CA LYS A 85 -17.72 -15.33 1.19
C LYS A 85 -18.98 -15.70 0.39
N LYS A 86 -19.02 -15.41 -0.93
CA LYS A 86 -20.17 -15.71 -1.82
C LYS A 86 -20.08 -17.07 -2.48
N THR A 87 -18.92 -17.45 -3.01
CA THR A 87 -18.76 -18.64 -3.87
C THR A 87 -17.89 -19.74 -3.24
N ASN A 88 -16.98 -19.39 -2.34
CA ASN A 88 -16.14 -20.27 -1.52
C ASN A 88 -15.43 -21.41 -2.29
N THR A 89 -14.83 -21.11 -3.45
CA THR A 89 -14.04 -22.07 -4.23
C THR A 89 -12.65 -22.30 -3.61
N SER A 90 -11.96 -23.37 -3.99
CA SER A 90 -10.57 -23.61 -3.55
C SER A 90 -9.62 -22.52 -4.06
N GLU A 91 -9.74 -22.20 -5.35
CA GLU A 91 -8.96 -21.17 -6.03
C GLU A 91 -9.07 -19.80 -5.34
N LEU A 92 -10.29 -19.40 -4.94
CA LEU A 92 -10.48 -18.13 -4.23
C LEU A 92 -9.90 -18.16 -2.82
N ARG A 93 -9.94 -19.30 -2.12
CA ARG A 93 -9.31 -19.45 -0.79
C ARG A 93 -7.80 -19.36 -0.89
N GLU A 94 -7.20 -20.04 -1.87
CA GLU A 94 -5.76 -20.01 -2.12
C GLU A 94 -5.30 -18.60 -2.51
N ARG A 95 -6.02 -17.95 -3.41
CA ARG A 95 -5.75 -16.56 -3.80
C ARG A 95 -5.89 -15.60 -2.62
N ASN A 96 -6.93 -15.75 -1.81
CA ASN A 96 -7.15 -14.92 -0.63
C ASN A 96 -6.00 -15.06 0.39
N GLN A 97 -5.54 -16.28 0.65
CA GLN A 97 -4.41 -16.54 1.53
C GLN A 97 -3.12 -15.93 0.98
N ALA A 98 -2.83 -16.12 -0.31
CA ALA A 98 -1.65 -15.52 -0.95
C ALA A 98 -1.64 -13.99 -0.84
N LEU A 99 -2.80 -13.34 -1.03
CA LEU A 99 -2.93 -11.89 -0.86
C LEU A 99 -2.76 -11.45 0.59
N LYS A 100 -3.31 -12.21 1.54
CA LYS A 100 -3.15 -11.93 2.98
C LYS A 100 -1.68 -11.95 3.39
N ASP A 101 -0.94 -12.96 2.95
CA ASP A 101 0.50 -13.09 3.21
C ASP A 101 1.28 -11.93 2.58
N ALA A 102 0.97 -11.57 1.32
CA ALA A 102 1.57 -10.44 0.64
C ALA A 102 1.29 -9.10 1.35
N VAL A 103 0.06 -8.86 1.81
CA VAL A 103 -0.32 -7.67 2.59
C VAL A 103 0.51 -7.58 3.87
N HIS A 104 0.60 -8.68 4.61
CA HIS A 104 1.38 -8.73 5.85
C HIS A 104 2.84 -8.32 5.62
N HIS A 105 3.51 -8.92 4.63
CA HIS A 105 4.91 -8.58 4.33
C HIS A 105 5.08 -7.17 3.77
N ALA A 106 4.17 -6.70 2.91
CA ALA A 106 4.22 -5.34 2.38
C ALA A 106 4.13 -4.29 3.49
N ASP A 107 3.28 -4.55 4.48
CA ASP A 107 3.05 -3.70 5.64
C ASP A 107 4.24 -3.70 6.61
N GLU A 108 4.91 -4.84 6.82
CA GLU A 108 6.20 -4.89 7.52
C GLU A 108 7.25 -3.98 6.87
N GLU A 109 7.38 -4.02 5.54
CA GLU A 109 8.33 -3.19 4.81
C GLU A 109 8.02 -1.70 4.92
N VAL A 110 6.75 -1.32 4.87
CA VAL A 110 6.31 0.07 5.06
C VAL A 110 6.56 0.53 6.50
N ARG A 111 6.27 -0.30 7.51
CA ARG A 111 6.50 0.04 8.92
C ARG A 111 7.96 0.20 9.27
N LYS A 112 8.84 -0.69 8.78
CA LYS A 112 10.30 -0.58 8.98
C LYS A 112 10.76 0.82 8.61
N LEU A 113 10.26 1.39 7.51
CA LEU A 113 10.65 2.72 7.02
C LEU A 113 10.10 3.88 7.88
N ALA A 114 8.91 3.73 8.46
CA ALA A 114 8.37 4.68 9.44
C ALA A 114 9.19 4.67 10.74
N TYR A 115 9.51 3.47 11.25
CA TYR A 115 10.39 3.28 12.41
C TYR A 115 11.79 3.85 12.17
N TRP A 116 12.40 3.61 11.00
CA TRP A 116 13.71 4.17 10.66
C TRP A 116 13.70 5.70 10.55
N SER A 117 12.60 6.32 10.11
CA SER A 117 12.47 7.78 10.12
C SER A 117 12.43 8.34 11.54
N ASP A 118 11.65 7.71 12.42
CA ASP A 118 11.53 8.12 13.82
C ASP A 118 12.84 7.86 14.59
N VAL A 119 13.46 6.70 14.42
CA VAL A 119 14.78 6.36 14.98
C VAL A 119 15.87 7.30 14.48
N LYS A 120 15.87 7.68 13.19
CA LYS A 120 16.81 8.68 12.66
C LYS A 120 16.59 10.05 13.30
N GLN A 121 15.33 10.49 13.42
CA GLN A 121 14.99 11.73 14.10
C GLN A 121 15.39 11.71 15.59
N MET A 122 15.19 10.58 16.26
CA MET A 122 15.59 10.35 17.66
C MET A 122 17.11 10.25 17.83
N ALA A 123 17.83 9.71 16.85
CA ALA A 123 19.29 9.67 16.83
C ALA A 123 19.89 11.06 16.58
N GLU A 124 19.27 11.86 15.71
CA GLU A 124 19.61 13.27 15.48
C GLU A 124 19.25 14.15 16.70
N SER A 125 18.21 13.81 17.47
CA SER A 125 17.83 14.51 18.71
C SER A 125 18.52 14.00 19.98
N GLY A 126 19.19 12.84 19.94
CA GLY A 126 19.97 12.26 21.04
C GLY A 126 19.22 11.33 22.01
N GLU A 127 18.02 10.88 21.67
CA GLU A 127 17.08 10.16 22.56
C GLU A 127 17.01 8.63 22.35
N ALA A 128 17.86 8.06 21.49
CA ALA A 128 17.71 6.73 20.88
C ALA A 128 17.82 5.47 21.79
N LYS A 129 17.76 5.56 23.14
CA LYS A 129 18.12 4.42 24.02
C LYS A 129 17.01 3.43 24.41
N GLU A 130 15.72 3.66 24.12
CA GLU A 130 14.64 2.80 24.68
C GLU A 130 13.54 2.28 23.72
N ALA A 131 13.66 2.47 22.40
CA ALA A 131 12.51 2.24 21.49
C ALA A 131 12.55 0.92 20.69
N VAL A 132 12.83 -0.23 21.29
CA VAL A 132 12.62 -1.54 20.64
C VAL A 132 11.40 -2.22 21.27
N LYS A 133 10.20 -1.92 20.76
CA LYS A 133 8.99 -2.73 21.00
C LYS A 133 8.31 -3.01 19.66
N GLU A 134 8.30 -4.30 19.31
CA GLU A 134 7.93 -4.88 18.01
C GLU A 134 6.42 -5.08 17.77
N ASP A 135 5.55 -4.75 18.70
CA ASP A 135 4.23 -5.43 18.72
C ASP A 135 3.06 -4.50 18.42
N LYS A 136 2.82 -4.15 17.13
CA LYS A 136 1.47 -3.93 16.53
C LYS A 136 1.55 -4.05 15.00
N GLY A 137 1.62 -5.29 14.53
CA GLY A 137 1.50 -5.67 13.12
C GLY A 137 0.05 -5.57 12.60
N TRP A 138 -0.17 -5.81 11.31
CA TRP A 138 -1.52 -5.92 10.74
C TRP A 138 -2.23 -7.12 11.40
N ASP A 139 -3.45 -6.90 11.89
CA ASP A 139 -4.25 -7.91 12.59
C ASP A 139 -5.67 -7.98 12.01
N GLU A 140 -6.44 -9.00 12.39
CA GLU A 140 -7.82 -9.23 11.90
C GLU A 140 -8.79 -8.07 12.19
N SER A 141 -8.44 -7.15 13.10
CA SER A 141 -9.24 -5.96 13.39
C SER A 141 -9.10 -4.85 12.33
N TRP A 142 -8.14 -4.97 11.42
CA TRP A 142 -7.96 -4.06 10.29
C TRP A 142 -8.78 -4.43 9.04
N GLU A 143 -9.47 -5.58 9.02
CA GLU A 143 -10.40 -5.96 7.93
C GLU A 143 -11.59 -4.97 7.90
N GLY A 144 -11.70 -4.17 6.83
CA GLY A 144 -12.81 -3.23 6.63
C GLY A 144 -12.68 -1.83 7.24
N VAL A 145 -11.47 -1.41 7.64
CA VAL A 145 -11.22 -0.04 8.16
C VAL A 145 -10.87 0.93 7.03
N ASP A 146 -11.76 1.01 6.03
CA ASP A 146 -11.77 2.09 5.04
C ASP A 146 -12.33 3.35 5.73
N GLN A 147 -11.44 4.17 6.27
CA GLN A 147 -11.69 5.60 6.58
C GLN A 147 -10.50 6.46 6.18
N SER A 148 -9.77 6.06 5.14
CA SER A 148 -8.59 6.77 4.64
C SER A 148 -8.92 8.02 3.80
N GLY A 149 -10.20 8.38 3.69
CA GLY A 149 -10.60 9.69 3.19
C GLY A 149 -10.20 10.76 4.20
N GLY A 150 -9.08 11.45 3.94
CA GLY A 150 -8.60 12.53 4.80
C GLY A 150 -9.72 13.54 5.12
N ALA A 151 -9.86 13.89 6.40
CA ALA A 151 -10.81 14.89 6.85
C ALA A 151 -10.62 16.19 6.06
N HIS A 152 -11.68 16.63 5.38
CA HIS A 152 -11.73 17.90 4.67
C HIS A 152 -11.29 19.02 5.62
N PRO A 153 -10.32 19.90 5.28
CA PRO A 153 -9.89 20.94 6.19
C PRO A 153 -11.09 21.81 6.56
N MET A 154 -11.37 21.85 7.86
CA MET A 154 -12.45 22.64 8.45
C MET A 154 -12.11 24.11 8.21
N ARG A 155 -12.87 24.78 7.35
CA ARG A 155 -12.70 26.19 7.03
C ARG A 155 -13.01 27.00 8.30
N GLU A 156 -11.97 27.51 8.98
CA GLU A 156 -12.12 28.32 10.20
C GLU A 156 -13.07 29.48 9.95
N LYS A 157 -14.19 29.51 10.68
CA LYS A 157 -15.07 30.68 10.74
C LYS A 157 -14.37 31.74 11.59
N ALA A 158 -13.96 32.82 10.95
CA ALA A 158 -13.50 34.03 11.62
C ALA A 158 -14.56 34.50 12.63
N MET A 159 -14.25 34.39 13.93
CA MET A 159 -15.05 34.97 15.00
C MET A 159 -14.70 36.45 15.08
N VAL A 160 -15.63 37.30 14.64
CA VAL A 160 -15.50 38.75 14.75
C VAL A 160 -15.76 39.17 16.20
N ASN A 161 -14.84 39.96 16.74
CA ASN A 161 -14.78 40.41 18.13
C ASN A 161 -15.86 41.46 18.43
N GLY A 162 -16.89 41.09 19.19
CA GLY A 162 -17.91 42.01 19.73
C GLY A 162 -17.51 42.55 21.10
N LYS A 163 -17.06 43.80 21.12
CA LYS A 163 -16.64 44.57 22.29
C LYS A 163 -17.81 44.83 23.26
N LYS A 164 -17.57 44.62 24.56
CA LYS A 164 -18.42 45.00 25.70
C LYS A 164 -18.71 46.52 25.69
N GLU A 165 -19.94 46.91 25.98
CA GLU A 165 -20.22 48.11 26.79
C GLU A 165 -21.34 47.83 27.78
N ALA A 166 -21.12 48.35 28.99
CA ALA A 166 -21.98 48.27 30.16
C ALA A 166 -23.00 49.40 30.15
N SER A 167 -24.15 49.19 30.77
CA SER A 167 -24.99 50.28 31.28
C SER A 167 -25.60 49.87 32.62
N GLU A 168 -25.02 50.39 33.70
CA GLU A 168 -25.73 50.65 34.94
C GLU A 168 -26.82 51.69 34.67
N THR A 169 -28.07 51.40 35.01
CA THR A 169 -28.92 52.11 35.99
C THR A 169 -30.33 51.54 35.99
#